data_AF-A0A485A300-F1
#
_entry.id   AF-A0A485A300-F1
#
_cell.length_a   1.000
_cell.length_b   1.000
_cell.length_c   1.000
_cell.angle_alpha   90.00
_cell.angle_beta   90.00
_cell.angle_gamma   90.00
#
_symmetry.space_group_name_H-M   'P 1'
#
loop_
_entity.id
_entity.type
_entity.pdbx_description
1 polymer ?
#
loop_
_entity_poly.entity_id
_entity_poly.type
_entity_poly.pdbx_seq_one_letter_code
_entity_poly.pdbx_strand_id
1 'polypeptide(L)'
;MAYMSIFTIDSTMNVASLTSYQTIKPMLSRYLYRQNTHPGENEGLALFIIKRTNLSRTHVFRVLADLKTGGYITMKRGKLVSIDRPLPEAY
;
A
#
# COMPACT_ATOMS: atom_id res chain seq x y z
N MET A 1 36.98 28.41 -5.48
CA MET A 1 37.15 26.93 -5.47
C MET A 1 36.80 26.40 -4.08
N ALA A 2 35.55 25.99 -3.87
CA ALA A 2 35.13 25.06 -2.83
C ALA A 2 33.69 24.66 -3.15
N TYR A 3 33.56 23.52 -3.82
CA TYR A 3 32.29 22.95 -4.24
C TYR A 3 31.62 22.22 -3.07
N MET A 4 30.30 22.40 -3.01
CA MET A 4 29.30 21.40 -2.63
C MET A 4 29.32 20.86 -1.19
N SER A 5 28.53 21.57 -0.38
CA SER A 5 27.57 21.08 0.59
C SER A 5 27.27 19.57 0.55
N ILE A 6 27.48 18.96 1.70
CA ILE A 6 27.02 17.65 2.13
C ILE A 6 25.51 17.55 1.90
N PHE A 7 25.08 16.85 0.87
CA PHE A 7 23.69 16.45 0.65
C PHE A 7 23.65 15.12 -0.12
N THR A 8 24.07 14.05 0.53
CA THR A 8 23.58 12.71 0.14
C THR A 8 22.63 12.25 1.21
N ILE A 9 21.44 12.83 1.07
CA ILE A 9 20.12 12.34 1.42
C ILE A 9 20.17 10.86 1.82
N ASP A 10 19.68 10.63 3.04
CA ASP A 10 19.08 9.38 3.49
C ASP A 10 18.01 8.89 2.48
N SER A 11 18.48 8.27 1.40
CA SER A 11 17.66 7.64 0.36
C SER A 11 17.56 6.13 0.57
N THR A 12 17.77 5.66 1.80
CA THR A 12 17.53 4.24 2.13
C THR A 12 16.07 3.97 2.50
N MET A 13 15.27 4.99 2.79
CA MET A 13 13.86 4.84 3.15
C MET A 13 12.88 4.83 1.96
N ASN A 14 13.35 5.05 0.71
CA ASN A 14 12.44 5.29 -0.44
C ASN A 14 12.36 4.18 -1.52
N VAL A 15 13.32 3.27 -1.62
CA VAL A 15 13.29 2.22 -2.67
C VAL A 15 12.35 1.06 -2.28
N ALA A 16 12.25 0.77 -0.98
CA ALA A 16 11.34 -0.25 -0.45
C ALA A 16 9.87 0.21 -0.48
N SER A 17 9.61 1.51 -0.30
CA SER A 17 8.26 2.08 -0.41
C SER A 17 7.75 1.98 -1.85
N LEU A 18 8.52 2.45 -2.83
CA LEU A 18 8.16 2.41 -4.26
C LEU A 18 7.71 1.01 -4.71
N THR A 19 8.49 -0.03 -4.39
CA THR A 19 8.15 -1.42 -4.74
C THR A 19 6.95 -1.95 -3.96
N SER A 20 6.80 -1.58 -2.69
CA SER A 20 5.68 -2.02 -1.85
C SER A 20 4.34 -1.42 -2.31
N TYR A 21 4.30 -0.12 -2.61
CA TYR A 21 3.11 0.54 -3.13
C TYR A 21 2.71 0.00 -4.51
N GLN A 22 3.68 -0.18 -5.40
CA GLN A 22 3.45 -0.80 -6.71
C GLN A 22 2.91 -2.23 -6.60
N THR A 23 3.31 -2.99 -5.57
CA THR A 23 2.80 -4.35 -5.33
C THR A 23 1.42 -4.33 -4.67
N ILE A 24 1.14 -3.38 -3.78
CA ILE A 24 -0.13 -3.29 -3.04
C ILE A 24 -1.26 -2.75 -3.94
N LYS A 25 -0.97 -1.84 -4.87
CA LYS A 25 -1.93 -1.25 -5.80
C LYS A 25 -2.76 -2.29 -6.59
N PRO A 26 -2.15 -3.26 -7.31
CA PRO A 26 -2.91 -4.30 -8.01
C PRO A 26 -3.59 -5.29 -7.06
N MET A 27 -3.14 -5.41 -5.80
CA MET A 27 -3.81 -6.25 -4.81
C MET A 27 -5.11 -5.63 -4.31
N LEU A 28 -5.15 -4.30 -4.14
CA LEU A 28 -6.35 -3.56 -3.77
C LEU A 28 -7.46 -3.73 -4.82
N SER A 29 -7.14 -3.52 -6.10
CA SER A 29 -8.11 -3.67 -7.20
C SER A 29 -8.60 -5.12 -7.32
N ARG A 30 -7.69 -6.09 -7.19
CA ARG A 30 -8.04 -7.52 -7.23
C ARG A 30 -8.89 -7.95 -6.04
N TYR A 31 -8.64 -7.38 -4.86
CA TYR A 31 -9.45 -7.63 -3.67
C TYR A 31 -10.87 -7.07 -3.84
N LEU A 32 -11.04 -5.86 -4.37
CA LEU A 32 -12.37 -5.30 -4.65
C LEU A 32 -13.15 -6.15 -5.64
N TYR A 33 -12.52 -6.56 -6.74
CA TYR A 33 -13.13 -7.45 -7.71
C TYR A 33 -13.58 -8.76 -7.05
N ARG A 34 -12.68 -9.38 -6.27
CA ARG A 34 -12.97 -10.63 -5.55
C ARG A 34 -14.09 -10.47 -4.54
N GLN A 35 -14.14 -9.37 -3.80
CA GLN A 35 -15.18 -9.09 -2.82
C GLN A 35 -16.57 -8.92 -3.47
N ASN A 36 -16.61 -8.36 -4.68
CA ASN A 36 -17.85 -8.27 -5.47
C ASN A 36 -18.29 -9.65 -5.97
N THR A 37 -17.36 -10.46 -6.49
CA THR A 37 -17.67 -11.81 -7.00
C THR A 37 -17.99 -12.82 -5.89
N HIS A 38 -17.35 -12.71 -4.72
CA HIS A 38 -17.47 -13.64 -3.60
C HIS A 38 -17.72 -12.88 -2.28
N PRO A 39 -18.95 -12.40 -2.04
CA PRO A 39 -19.27 -11.58 -0.86
C PRO A 39 -19.18 -12.33 0.49
N GLY A 40 -19.06 -13.68 0.45
CA GLY A 40 -18.95 -14.52 1.65
C GLY A 40 -17.56 -14.53 2.30
N GLU A 41 -16.53 -13.98 1.65
CA GLU A 41 -15.20 -13.99 2.25
C GLU A 41 -15.02 -12.89 3.32
N ASN A 42 -14.59 -13.35 4.49
CA ASN A 42 -14.27 -12.50 5.64
C ASN A 42 -12.77 -12.24 5.79
N GLU A 43 -11.98 -12.51 4.74
CA GLU A 43 -10.55 -12.27 4.76
C GLU A 43 -10.26 -10.76 4.74
N GLY A 44 -9.50 -10.28 5.73
CA GLY A 44 -9.09 -8.88 5.79
C GLY A 44 -8.11 -8.53 4.67
N LEU A 45 -8.21 -7.30 4.15
CA LEU A 45 -7.38 -6.82 3.04
C LEU A 45 -5.88 -6.99 3.34
N ALA A 46 -5.46 -6.63 4.56
CA ALA A 46 -4.07 -6.76 4.99
C ALA A 46 -3.57 -8.21 4.90
N LEU A 47 -4.40 -9.17 5.34
CA LEU A 47 -4.05 -10.59 5.29
C LEU A 47 -3.95 -11.09 3.85
N PHE A 48 -4.87 -10.65 2.99
CA PHE A 48 -4.86 -10.98 1.56
C PHE A 48 -3.57 -10.50 0.88
N ILE A 49 -3.16 -9.25 1.16
CA ILE A 49 -1.90 -8.69 0.65
C ILE A 49 -0.70 -9.47 1.19
N ILE A 50 -0.62 -9.70 2.51
CA ILE A 50 0.51 -10.43 3.12
C ILE A 50 0.63 -11.86 2.59
N LYS A 51 -0.48 -12.53 2.28
CA LYS A 51 -0.43 -13.89 1.70
C LYS A 51 0.05 -13.90 0.24
N ARG A 52 -0.21 -12.82 -0.50
CA ARG A 52 0.10 -12.71 -1.93
C ARG A 52 1.42 -12.00 -2.22
N THR A 53 1.95 -11.28 -1.23
CA THR A 53 3.18 -10.51 -1.34
C THR A 53 4.16 -11.02 -0.30
N ASN A 54 5.46 -11.00 -0.60
CA ASN A 54 6.48 -11.43 0.37
C ASN A 54 6.81 -10.32 1.40
N LEU A 55 5.84 -9.44 1.69
CA LEU A 55 5.99 -8.28 2.55
C LEU A 55 5.70 -8.64 4.01
N SER A 56 6.48 -8.08 4.92
CA SER A 56 6.27 -8.24 6.35
C SER A 56 4.94 -7.61 6.79
N ARG A 57 4.25 -8.26 7.74
CA ARG A 57 2.97 -7.79 8.31
C ARG A 57 3.04 -6.33 8.77
N THR A 58 4.06 -5.97 9.53
CA THR A 58 4.27 -4.59 10.03
C THR A 58 4.38 -3.58 8.89
N HIS A 59 5.08 -3.94 7.81
CA HIS A 59 5.27 -3.07 6.65
C HIS A 59 3.96 -2.84 5.90
N VAL A 60 3.19 -3.92 5.66
CA VAL A 60 1.87 -3.82 5.02
C VAL A 60 0.92 -2.96 5.85
N PHE A 61 0.88 -3.13 7.17
CA PHE A 61 0.06 -2.30 8.04
C PHE A 61 0.48 -0.82 8.02
N ARG A 62 1.78 -0.52 7.99
CA ARG A 62 2.27 0.87 7.84
C ARG A 62 1.81 1.47 6.52
N VAL A 63 1.99 0.77 5.40
CA VAL A 63 1.55 1.24 4.08
C VAL A 63 0.03 1.43 4.02
N LEU A 64 -0.75 0.50 4.56
CA LEU A 64 -2.20 0.63 4.60
C LEU A 64 -2.66 1.81 5.47
N ALA A 65 -1.98 2.05 6.59
CA ALA A 65 -2.24 3.21 7.45
C ALA A 65 -1.90 4.52 6.73
N ASP A 66 -0.80 4.56 5.99
CA ASP A 66 -0.40 5.71 5.18
C ASP A 66 -1.42 5.98 4.07
N LEU A 67 -1.82 4.95 3.31
CA LEU A 67 -2.84 5.06 2.27
C LEU A 67 -4.20 5.50 2.81
N LYS A 68 -4.57 5.02 4.00
CA LYS A 68 -5.80 5.45 4.68
C LYS A 68 -5.71 6.91 5.12
N THR A 69 -4.57 7.31 5.69
CA THR A 69 -4.34 8.68 6.16
C THR A 69 -4.28 9.67 5.00
N GLY A 70 -3.67 9.27 3.89
CA GLY A 70 -3.65 10.03 2.64
C GLY A 70 -4.99 10.06 1.90
N GLY A 71 -6.03 9.38 2.39
CA GLY A 71 -7.36 9.37 1.78
C GLY A 71 -7.44 8.63 0.45
N TYR A 72 -6.49 7.73 0.17
CA TYR A 72 -6.50 6.91 -1.04
C TYR A 72 -7.46 5.73 -0.92
N ILE A 73 -7.53 5.14 0.28
CA ILE A 73 -8.35 3.96 0.55
C ILE A 73 -9.22 4.17 1.78
N THR A 74 -10.46 3.70 1.70
CA THR A 74 -11.36 3.63 2.83
C THR A 74 -11.40 2.20 3.34
N MET A 75 -10.95 1.99 4.58
CA MET A 75 -11.01 0.69 5.25
C MET A 75 -12.03 0.70 6.39
N LYS A 76 -12.93 -0.29 6.45
CA LYS A 76 -13.82 -0.54 7.60
C LYS A 76 -13.68 -1.99 8.06
N ARG A 77 -13.58 -2.19 9.38
CA ARG A 77 -13.49 -3.52 10.02
C ARG A 77 -12.40 -4.42 9.40
N GLY A 78 -11.27 -3.84 8.98
CA GLY A 78 -10.15 -4.57 8.35
C GLY A 78 -10.36 -4.96 6.88
N LYS A 79 -11.49 -4.57 6.26
CA LYS A 79 -11.78 -4.76 4.85
C LYS A 79 -11.63 -3.45 4.07
N LEU A 80 -11.25 -3.58 2.81
CA LEU A 80 -11.33 -2.48 1.85
C LEU A 80 -12.81 -2.21 1.57
N VAL A 81 -13.21 -0.95 1.66
CA VAL A 81 -14.59 -0.52 1.36
C VAL A 81 -14.62 0.10 -0.03
N SER A 82 -13.74 1.06 -0.28
CA SER A 82 -13.58 1.73 -1.57
C SER A 82 -12.15 2.21 -1.75
N ILE A 83 -11.73 2.29 -3.00
CA ILE A 83 -10.57 3.07 -3.43
C ILE A 83 -11.12 4.43 -3.85
N ASP A 84 -10.87 5.45 -3.03
CA ASP A 84 -11.47 6.79 -3.16
C ASP A 84 -10.73 7.65 -4.19
N ARG A 85 -9.43 7.40 -4.35
CA ARG A 85 -8.57 8.08 -5.33
C ARG A 85 -7.79 7.07 -6.16
N PRO A 86 -7.54 7.35 -7.45
CA PRO A 86 -6.52 6.61 -8.19
C PRO A 86 -5.19 6.79 -7.47
N LEU A 87 -4.61 5.69 -6.99
CA LEU A 87 -3.31 5.72 -6.33
C LEU A 87 -2.30 6.35 -7.31
N PRO A 88 -1.55 7.39 -6.93
CA PRO A 88 -0.56 8.02 -7.80
C PRO A 88 0.41 6.97 -8.32
N GLU A 89 0.67 6.99 -9.64
CA GLU A 89 1.57 6.02 -10.30
C GLU A 89 3.04 6.23 -9.93
N ALA A 90 3.38 7.41 -9.43
CA ALA A 90 4.69 7.75 -8.91
C ALA A 90 4.52 8.64 -7.67
N TYR A 91 5.12 8.23 -6.57
CA TYR A 91 5.48 9.10 -5.45
C TYR A 91 6.97 8.94 -5.20
#